data_AF-A0A7W7KCW1-F1
#
_entry.id   AF-A0A7W7KCW1-F1
#
_cell.length_a   1.000
_cell.length_b   1.000
_cell.length_c   1.000
_cell.angle_alpha   90.00
_cell.angle_beta   90.00
_cell.angle_gamma   90.00
#
_symmetry.space_group_name_H-M   'P 1'
#
loop_
_entity.id
_entity.type
_entity.pdbx_description
1 polymer ?
#
loop_
_entity_poly.entity_id
_entity_poly.type
_entity_poly.pdbx_seq_one_letter_code
_entity_poly.pdbx_strand_id
1 'polypeptide(L)'
;MRTGWVSIVVPALIAAPALARDEPRPITDREPDVVDVAKTPMTDLNLSRTEIPALLAEAELRPYALQNLETCKQLSAAVSELDAILGPDLDLPQAERARLSKGRIAQWAVGTFIPFRSLIREVSGANRQERAIRGAIQAGLARRGFLKGVGAARNCPYPASPATETIVAQHIEQEKRADDAKGTDARITPDTAVVAAPSPSPTKRTPVFTSEPVVQQTR
;
A
#
# COMPACT_ATOMS: atom_id res chain seq x y z
N MET A 1 78.33 -4.00 -2.60
CA MET A 1 78.57 -5.40 -3.06
C MET A 1 77.25 -6.13 -2.88
N ARG A 2 76.32 -6.27 -3.84
CA ARG A 2 76.36 -6.61 -5.28
C ARG A 2 76.72 -8.08 -5.53
N THR A 3 75.73 -8.96 -5.37
CA THR A 3 75.58 -10.31 -5.96
C THR A 3 74.12 -10.71 -5.69
N GLY A 4 73.20 -10.89 -6.64
CA GLY A 4 73.32 -11.51 -7.96
C GLY A 4 72.70 -12.90 -7.87
N TRP A 5 71.37 -13.00 -7.91
CA TRP A 5 70.67 -14.30 -7.95
C TRP A 5 69.94 -14.46 -9.28
N VAL A 6 70.26 -15.58 -9.90
CA VAL A 6 69.92 -15.99 -11.26
C VAL A 6 68.47 -16.41 -11.33
N SER A 7 67.75 -15.87 -12.31
CA SER A 7 66.40 -16.27 -12.69
C SER A 7 66.38 -17.69 -13.23
N ILE A 8 65.56 -18.55 -12.63
CA ILE A 8 65.09 -19.81 -13.23
C ILE A 8 63.63 -19.58 -13.61
N VAL A 9 63.38 -19.47 -14.92
CA VAL A 9 62.03 -19.40 -15.51
C VAL A 9 61.58 -20.83 -15.79
N VAL A 10 60.60 -21.32 -15.05
CA VAL A 10 59.88 -22.58 -15.33
C VAL A 10 58.60 -22.21 -16.08
N PRO A 11 58.33 -22.75 -17.29
CA PRO A 11 57.07 -22.52 -17.97
C PRO A 11 56.03 -23.48 -17.39
N ALA A 12 55.21 -23.01 -16.46
CA ALA A 12 54.02 -23.73 -16.04
C ALA A 12 52.89 -23.43 -17.04
N LEU A 13 52.58 -24.39 -17.92
CA LEU A 13 51.30 -24.45 -18.62
C LEU A 13 50.19 -24.59 -17.57
N ILE A 14 49.47 -23.51 -17.30
CA ILE A 14 48.21 -23.56 -16.56
C ILE A 14 47.10 -23.36 -17.58
N ALA A 15 46.30 -24.41 -17.74
CA ALA A 15 45.12 -24.46 -18.58
C ALA A 15 44.21 -23.25 -18.29
N ALA A 16 43.86 -22.51 -19.35
CA ALA A 16 42.84 -21.48 -19.27
C ALA A 16 41.53 -22.12 -18.80
N PRO A 17 40.83 -21.58 -17.77
CA PRO A 17 39.45 -21.94 -17.59
C PRO A 17 38.73 -21.43 -18.84
N ALA A 18 38.06 -22.34 -19.54
CA ALA A 18 37.09 -21.97 -20.54
C ALA A 18 36.09 -21.03 -19.86
N LEU A 19 36.19 -19.73 -20.19
CA LEU A 19 35.12 -18.78 -19.96
C LEU A 19 33.93 -19.32 -20.75
N ALA A 20 33.06 -20.06 -20.06
CA ALA A 20 31.69 -20.23 -20.48
C ALA A 20 31.12 -18.82 -20.61
N ARG A 21 31.03 -18.33 -21.85
CA ARG A 21 30.27 -17.13 -22.17
C ARG A 21 28.81 -17.45 -21.89
N ASP A 22 28.37 -17.07 -20.70
CA ASP A 22 26.96 -16.94 -20.36
C ASP A 22 26.42 -15.77 -21.18
N GLU A 23 25.94 -16.09 -22.39
CA GLU A 23 25.18 -15.16 -23.22
C GLU A 23 23.86 -14.84 -22.50
N PRO A 24 23.57 -13.57 -22.17
CA PRO A 24 22.30 -13.20 -21.57
C PRO A 24 21.20 -13.33 -22.61
N ARG A 25 20.58 -14.51 -22.67
CA ARG A 25 19.35 -14.72 -23.44
C ARG A 25 18.20 -13.95 -22.78
N PRO A 26 17.37 -13.22 -23.56
CA PRO A 26 16.19 -12.54 -23.04
C PRO A 26 15.21 -13.52 -22.39
N ILE A 27 14.75 -13.18 -21.19
CA ILE A 27 13.83 -13.94 -20.33
C ILE A 27 12.37 -13.97 -20.80
N THR A 28 12.08 -13.69 -22.08
CA THR A 28 10.71 -13.55 -22.57
C THR A 28 10.10 -14.82 -23.16
N ASP A 29 10.87 -15.90 -23.35
CA ASP A 29 10.35 -17.18 -23.86
C ASP A 29 10.64 -18.34 -22.90
N ARG A 30 10.03 -18.29 -21.72
CA ARG A 30 9.77 -19.50 -20.93
C ARG A 30 8.27 -19.70 -20.85
N GLU A 31 7.75 -20.59 -21.72
CA GLU A 31 6.47 -21.23 -21.45
C GLU A 31 6.52 -21.86 -20.05
N PRO A 32 5.51 -21.62 -19.20
CA PRO A 32 5.49 -22.18 -17.86
C PRO A 32 5.36 -23.70 -17.95
N ASP A 33 6.43 -24.40 -17.56
CA ASP A 33 6.42 -25.85 -17.39
C ASP A 33 5.37 -26.22 -16.34
N VAL A 34 4.51 -27.16 -16.69
CA VAL A 34 3.25 -27.50 -16.02
C VAL A 34 3.46 -28.20 -14.67
N VAL A 35 4.71 -28.26 -14.22
CA VAL A 35 5.15 -28.99 -13.01
C VAL A 35 5.34 -28.05 -11.80
N ASP A 36 5.37 -26.71 -11.99
CA ASP A 36 5.54 -25.77 -10.87
C ASP A 36 4.22 -25.38 -10.16
N VAL A 37 3.10 -25.97 -10.58
CA VAL A 37 1.77 -25.79 -9.93
C VAL A 37 1.63 -26.66 -8.65
N ALA A 38 2.53 -27.61 -8.42
CA ALA A 38 2.43 -28.57 -7.32
C ALA A 38 2.97 -28.08 -5.96
N LYS A 39 3.62 -26.91 -5.89
CA LYS A 39 4.11 -26.33 -4.60
C LYS A 39 3.13 -25.38 -3.92
N THR A 40 1.93 -25.25 -4.48
CA THR A 40 0.88 -24.36 -3.98
C THR A 40 0.26 -24.75 -2.61
N PRO A 41 0.50 -25.91 -1.93
CA PRO A 41 -0.14 -26.15 -0.64
C PRO A 41 0.73 -25.84 0.59
N MET A 42 1.91 -25.21 0.48
CA MET A 42 2.69 -24.79 1.67
C MET A 42 2.54 -23.32 2.07
N THR A 43 1.97 -22.47 1.21
CA THR A 43 1.73 -21.05 1.56
C THR A 43 0.47 -20.88 2.42
N ASP A 44 -0.49 -21.81 2.34
CA ASP A 44 -1.75 -21.75 3.11
C ASP A 44 -1.58 -22.09 4.61
N LEU A 45 -0.49 -22.79 4.96
CA LEU A 45 -0.08 -23.02 6.36
C LEU A 45 0.89 -21.95 6.87
N ASN A 46 1.33 -21.05 5.98
CA ASN A 46 2.23 -19.95 6.26
C ASN A 46 1.62 -18.60 5.86
N LEU A 47 0.29 -18.48 5.92
CA LEU A 47 -0.36 -17.20 6.18
C LEU A 47 0.21 -16.72 7.50
N SER A 48 1.26 -15.92 7.38
CA SER A 48 2.00 -15.26 8.43
C SER A 48 1.00 -14.93 9.53
N ARG A 49 1.25 -15.42 10.75
CA ARG A 49 0.59 -14.89 11.94
C ARG A 49 0.95 -13.41 11.96
N THR A 50 0.16 -12.62 11.24
CA THR A 50 0.35 -11.20 11.08
C THR A 50 -0.12 -10.68 12.42
N GLU A 51 0.86 -10.53 13.30
CA GLU A 51 0.64 -10.03 14.64
C GLU A 51 0.03 -8.63 14.51
N ILE A 52 -0.98 -8.36 15.32
CA ILE A 52 -1.65 -7.07 15.30
C ILE A 52 -0.61 -6.04 15.77
N PRO A 53 -0.31 -5.00 14.98
CA PRO A 53 0.62 -3.96 15.40
C PRO A 53 0.17 -3.37 16.75
N ALA A 54 1.10 -3.19 17.69
CA ALA A 54 0.79 -2.74 19.04
C ALA A 54 -0.04 -1.43 19.05
N LEU A 55 0.21 -0.53 18.11
CA LEU A 55 -0.55 0.71 17.95
C LEU A 55 -2.04 0.47 17.63
N LEU A 56 -2.35 -0.55 16.83
CA LEU A 56 -3.73 -0.91 16.50
C LEU A 56 -4.41 -1.68 17.63
N ALA A 57 -3.69 -2.54 18.35
CA ALA A 57 -4.19 -3.18 19.57
C ALA A 57 -4.54 -2.14 20.64
N GLU A 58 -3.70 -1.11 20.80
CA GLU A 58 -3.97 0.02 21.68
C GLU A 58 -5.19 0.84 21.21
N ALA A 59 -5.36 0.99 19.90
CA ALA A 59 -6.53 1.65 19.32
C ALA A 59 -7.84 0.86 19.59
N GLU A 60 -7.81 -0.47 19.68
CA GLU A 60 -8.99 -1.27 20.08
C GLU A 60 -9.40 -0.99 21.52
N LEU A 61 -8.43 -0.88 22.44
CA LEU A 61 -8.70 -0.65 23.85
C LEU A 61 -9.17 0.79 24.12
N ARG A 62 -8.56 1.76 23.43
CA ARG A 62 -8.79 3.19 23.67
C ARG A 62 -8.92 3.98 22.36
N PRO A 63 -9.99 3.77 21.56
CA PRO A 63 -10.13 4.43 20.26
C PRO A 63 -10.29 5.96 20.36
N TYR A 64 -10.80 6.47 21.47
CA TYR A 64 -11.11 7.90 21.67
C TYR A 64 -10.28 8.57 22.77
N ALA A 65 -9.17 7.95 23.17
CA ALA A 65 -8.29 8.51 24.19
C ALA A 65 -7.52 9.74 23.68
N LEU A 66 -7.44 10.76 24.55
CA LEU A 66 -6.65 11.97 24.34
C LEU A 66 -5.50 12.12 25.33
N GLN A 67 -5.20 11.08 26.11
CA GLN A 67 -4.09 11.13 27.07
C GLN A 67 -2.79 11.46 26.34
N ASN A 68 -2.06 12.46 26.83
CA ASN A 68 -0.82 12.96 26.26
C ASN A 68 -0.93 13.58 24.84
N LEU A 69 -2.14 13.96 24.42
CA LEU A 69 -2.42 14.59 23.11
C LEU A 69 -3.00 16.01 23.29
N GLU A 70 -2.26 16.86 24.00
CA GLU A 70 -2.70 18.22 24.33
C GLU A 70 -2.34 19.21 23.22
N THR A 71 -1.19 19.01 22.57
CA THR A 71 -0.67 19.90 21.54
C THR A 71 -0.95 19.39 20.13
N CYS A 72 -1.04 20.31 19.16
CA CYS A 72 -1.17 19.94 17.75
C CYS A 72 -0.01 19.07 17.24
N LYS A 73 1.20 19.24 17.80
CA LYS A 73 2.37 18.41 17.47
C LYS A 73 2.22 16.97 17.94
N GLN A 74 1.65 16.76 19.12
CA GLN A 74 1.36 15.41 19.62
C GLN A 74 0.26 14.75 18.79
N LEU A 75 -0.79 15.50 18.44
CA LEU A 75 -1.84 15.00 17.56
C LEU A 75 -1.30 14.63 16.17
N SER A 76 -0.46 15.47 15.56
CA SER A 76 0.10 15.18 14.24
C SER A 76 1.04 13.96 14.25
N ALA A 77 1.82 13.80 15.32
CA ALA A 77 2.66 12.62 15.50
C ALA A 77 1.81 11.34 15.61
N ALA A 78 0.78 11.36 16.47
CA ALA A 78 -0.11 10.22 16.65
C ALA A 78 -0.89 9.85 15.36
N VAL A 79 -1.33 10.84 14.58
CA VAL A 79 -1.97 10.60 13.28
C VAL A 79 -0.97 10.01 12.29
N SER A 80 0.25 10.55 12.23
CA SER A 80 1.31 10.05 11.33
C SER A 80 1.72 8.60 11.65
N GLU A 81 1.77 8.23 12.92
CA GLU A 81 2.03 6.85 13.36
C GLU A 81 0.94 5.90 12.90
N LEU A 82 -0.34 6.33 12.96
CA LEU A 82 -1.46 5.55 12.43
C LEU A 82 -1.39 5.45 10.91
N ASP A 83 -1.07 6.53 10.20
CA ASP A 83 -0.95 6.56 8.74
C ASP A 83 0.19 5.67 8.22
N ALA A 84 1.30 5.56 8.97
CA ALA A 84 2.39 4.65 8.62
C ALA A 84 1.96 3.17 8.57
N ILE A 85 0.97 2.79 9.39
CA ILE A 85 0.47 1.41 9.47
C ILE A 85 -0.74 1.21 8.55
N LEU A 86 -1.71 2.12 8.62
CA LEU A 86 -2.99 2.04 7.90
C LEU A 86 -2.85 2.44 6.43
N GLY A 87 -1.81 3.20 6.10
CA GLY A 87 -1.64 3.83 4.80
C GLY A 87 -2.36 5.18 4.70
N PRO A 88 -2.32 5.80 3.51
CA PRO A 88 -2.85 7.14 3.26
C PRO A 88 -4.35 7.19 3.57
N ASP A 89 -4.78 8.32 4.12
CA ASP A 89 -6.16 8.51 4.53
C ASP A 89 -7.12 8.78 3.34
N LEU A 90 -8.42 8.66 3.61
CA LEU A 90 -9.49 8.79 2.62
C LEU A 90 -9.68 10.21 2.09
N ASP A 91 -9.06 11.20 2.74
CA ASP A 91 -9.05 12.60 2.32
C ASP A 91 -7.97 12.91 1.26
N LEU A 92 -7.02 12.01 1.03
CA LEU A 92 -6.02 12.12 -0.03
C LEU A 92 -6.52 11.56 -1.37
N PRO A 93 -5.93 11.93 -2.54
CA PRO A 93 -6.38 11.45 -3.84
C PRO A 93 -6.35 9.92 -3.98
N GLN A 94 -7.19 9.38 -4.87
CA GLN A 94 -7.27 7.92 -5.09
C GLN A 94 -5.97 7.35 -5.66
N ALA A 95 -5.20 8.13 -6.42
CA ALA A 95 -3.93 7.68 -6.99
C ALA A 95 -2.86 7.46 -5.90
N GLU A 96 -2.76 8.31 -4.89
CA GLU A 96 -1.86 8.14 -3.73
C GLU A 96 -2.24 6.90 -2.93
N ARG A 97 -3.55 6.75 -2.68
CA ARG A 97 -4.12 5.54 -2.06
C ARG A 97 -3.79 4.29 -2.88
N ALA A 98 -3.88 4.37 -4.20
CA ALA A 98 -3.57 3.26 -5.10
C ALA A 98 -2.07 2.99 -5.23
N ARG A 99 -1.17 3.98 -5.13
CA ARG A 99 0.28 3.80 -5.27
C ARG A 99 0.89 3.05 -4.08
N LEU A 100 0.56 3.48 -2.87
CA LEU A 100 0.97 2.78 -1.65
C LEU A 100 0.28 1.41 -1.51
N SER A 101 -0.91 1.29 -2.09
CA SER A 101 -1.64 0.01 -2.16
C SER A 101 -1.11 -0.90 -3.27
N LYS A 102 -0.63 -0.44 -4.43
CA LYS A 102 -0.12 -1.29 -5.54
C LYS A 102 1.04 -2.19 -5.10
N GLY A 103 1.94 -1.68 -4.25
CA GLY A 103 3.03 -2.49 -3.67
C GLY A 103 2.53 -3.57 -2.70
N ARG A 104 1.43 -3.32 -1.99
CA ARG A 104 0.79 -4.29 -1.08
C ARG A 104 -0.16 -5.24 -1.82
N ILE A 105 -1.00 -4.74 -2.72
CA ILE A 105 -1.93 -5.50 -3.56
C ILE A 105 -1.18 -6.48 -4.45
N ALA A 106 -0.03 -6.11 -5.03
CA ALA A 106 0.78 -7.08 -5.79
C ALA A 106 1.21 -8.29 -4.94
N GLN A 107 1.50 -8.08 -3.65
CA GLN A 107 1.82 -9.14 -2.69
C GLN A 107 0.60 -10.04 -2.35
N TRP A 108 -0.62 -9.49 -2.38
CA TRP A 108 -1.85 -10.19 -2.02
C TRP A 108 -2.60 -10.80 -3.23
N ALA A 109 -2.44 -10.23 -4.42
CA ALA A 109 -3.16 -10.64 -5.63
C ALA A 109 -2.77 -12.03 -6.12
N VAL A 110 -1.58 -12.53 -5.76
CA VAL A 110 -1.11 -13.87 -6.15
C VAL A 110 -1.85 -15.00 -5.38
N GLY A 111 -2.58 -14.69 -4.30
CA GLY A 111 -3.24 -15.72 -3.46
C GLY A 111 -4.77 -15.71 -3.47
N THR A 112 -5.44 -14.85 -4.24
CA THR A 112 -6.87 -14.55 -3.97
C THR A 112 -7.89 -15.22 -4.91
N PHE A 113 -7.48 -15.83 -6.02
CA PHE A 113 -8.39 -16.39 -7.01
C PHE A 113 -8.59 -17.91 -6.88
N ILE A 114 -9.21 -18.35 -5.79
CA ILE A 114 -9.89 -19.65 -5.76
C ILE A 114 -11.35 -19.37 -5.41
N PRO A 115 -12.29 -19.46 -6.38
CA PRO A 115 -13.71 -19.35 -6.05
C PRO A 115 -14.09 -20.52 -5.12
N PHE A 116 -14.93 -20.24 -4.11
CA PHE A 116 -15.47 -21.17 -3.10
C PHE A 116 -14.65 -21.53 -1.85
N ARG A 117 -13.37 -21.15 -1.70
CA ARG A 117 -12.64 -21.37 -0.41
C ARG A 117 -13.21 -20.58 0.76
N SER A 118 -13.87 -19.45 0.49
CA SER A 118 -14.43 -18.56 1.51
C SER A 118 -15.60 -19.19 2.28
N LEU A 119 -16.47 -19.96 1.59
CA LEU A 119 -17.59 -20.68 2.21
C LEU A 119 -17.11 -21.88 3.03
N ILE A 120 -16.10 -22.61 2.55
CA ILE A 120 -15.52 -23.77 3.26
C ILE A 120 -14.78 -23.32 4.52
N ARG A 121 -14.07 -22.19 4.46
CA ARG A 121 -13.32 -21.62 5.60
C ARG A 121 -14.21 -20.93 6.64
N GLU A 122 -15.36 -20.40 6.24
CA GLU A 122 -16.36 -19.85 7.16
C GLU A 122 -17.02 -20.95 8.02
N VAL A 123 -17.31 -22.11 7.42
CA VAL A 123 -17.88 -23.26 8.14
C VAL A 123 -16.86 -23.91 9.08
N SER A 124 -15.55 -23.84 8.80
CA SER A 124 -14.50 -24.45 9.65
C SER A 124 -14.05 -23.60 10.85
N GLY A 125 -14.52 -22.35 11.00
CA GLY A 125 -14.23 -21.51 12.16
C GLY A 125 -12.78 -21.00 12.27
N ALA A 126 -11.93 -21.24 11.27
CA ALA A 126 -10.47 -21.03 11.31
C ALA A 126 -9.99 -19.56 11.36
N ASN A 127 -10.87 -18.56 11.24
CA ASN A 127 -10.48 -17.15 11.03
C ASN A 127 -10.58 -16.24 12.26
N ARG A 128 -10.36 -16.74 13.49
CA ARG A 128 -10.34 -15.85 14.68
C ARG A 128 -9.32 -14.72 14.55
N GLN A 129 -8.11 -15.04 14.07
CA GLN A 129 -7.05 -14.05 13.89
C GLN A 129 -7.38 -13.02 12.82
N GLU A 130 -7.96 -13.44 11.69
CA GLU A 130 -8.32 -12.51 10.62
C GLU A 130 -9.44 -11.55 11.05
N ARG A 131 -10.39 -12.03 11.86
CA ARG A 131 -11.40 -11.17 12.49
C ARG A 131 -10.77 -10.17 13.45
N ALA A 132 -9.80 -10.61 14.26
CA ALA A 132 -9.08 -9.72 15.18
C ALA A 132 -8.30 -8.63 14.42
N ILE A 133 -7.56 -8.99 13.37
CA ILE A 133 -6.83 -8.01 12.53
C ILE A 133 -7.81 -7.00 11.90
N ARG A 134 -8.94 -7.47 11.37
CA ARG A 134 -9.96 -6.56 10.80
C ARG A 134 -10.52 -5.63 11.86
N GLY A 135 -10.81 -6.14 13.06
CA GLY A 135 -11.23 -5.33 14.22
C GLY A 135 -10.22 -4.24 14.55
N ALA A 136 -8.94 -4.58 14.63
CA ALA A 136 -7.88 -3.65 14.95
C ALA A 136 -7.68 -2.57 13.88
N ILE A 137 -7.82 -2.93 12.60
CA ILE A 137 -7.82 -1.95 11.50
C ILE A 137 -9.00 -0.98 11.64
N GLN A 138 -10.21 -1.48 11.92
CA GLN A 138 -11.38 -0.62 12.10
C GLN A 138 -11.22 0.32 13.30
N ALA A 139 -10.67 -0.18 14.42
CA ALA A 139 -10.38 0.63 15.59
C ALA A 139 -9.32 1.72 15.28
N GLY A 140 -8.27 1.37 14.54
CA GLY A 140 -7.26 2.32 14.06
C GLY A 140 -7.85 3.42 13.17
N LEU A 141 -8.71 3.06 12.21
CA LEU A 141 -9.39 4.01 11.34
C LEU A 141 -10.31 4.94 12.15
N ALA A 142 -11.09 4.39 13.08
CA ALA A 142 -11.95 5.17 13.97
C ALA A 142 -11.13 6.15 14.82
N ARG A 143 -10.01 5.70 15.39
CA ARG A 143 -9.09 6.54 16.16
C ARG A 143 -8.48 7.65 15.31
N ARG A 144 -7.99 7.34 14.10
CA ARG A 144 -7.45 8.36 13.19
C ARG A 144 -8.48 9.45 12.88
N GLY A 145 -9.70 9.04 12.51
CA GLY A 145 -10.79 9.98 12.22
C GLY A 145 -11.13 10.86 13.43
N PHE A 146 -11.19 10.27 14.62
CA PHE A 146 -11.41 11.02 15.85
C PHE A 146 -10.31 12.04 16.14
N LEU A 147 -9.04 11.64 16.06
CA LEU A 147 -7.90 12.55 16.30
C LEU A 147 -7.88 13.71 15.30
N LYS A 148 -8.17 13.44 14.02
CA LYS A 148 -8.33 14.49 13.01
C LYS A 148 -9.50 15.43 13.31
N GLY A 149 -10.62 14.90 13.82
CA GLY A 149 -11.76 15.72 14.27
C GLY A 149 -11.41 16.62 15.45
N VAL A 150 -10.67 16.09 16.44
CA VAL A 150 -10.18 16.88 17.58
C VAL A 150 -9.18 17.94 17.14
N GLY A 151 -8.25 17.60 16.25
CA GLY A 151 -7.31 18.59 15.71
C GLY A 151 -8.00 19.64 14.85
N ALA A 152 -9.04 19.29 14.09
CA ALA A 152 -9.87 20.26 13.37
C ALA A 152 -10.57 21.24 14.34
N ALA A 153 -11.18 20.73 15.41
CA ALA A 153 -11.82 21.56 16.44
C ALA A 153 -10.81 22.48 17.16
N ARG A 154 -9.55 22.06 17.26
CA ARG A 154 -8.44 22.86 17.82
C ARG A 154 -7.70 23.71 16.78
N ASN A 155 -8.18 23.75 15.54
CA ASN A 155 -7.56 24.48 14.43
C ASN A 155 -6.08 24.09 14.18
N CYS A 156 -5.74 22.83 14.39
CA CYS A 156 -4.42 22.28 14.11
C CYS A 156 -4.18 22.16 12.60
N PRO A 157 -2.92 22.29 12.13
CA PRO A 157 -2.57 22.05 10.74
C PRO A 157 -2.60 20.56 10.39
N TYR A 158 -2.69 20.25 9.11
CA TYR A 158 -2.45 18.91 8.57
C TYR A 158 -1.06 18.40 9.02
N PRO A 159 -0.90 17.10 9.37
CA PRO A 159 -1.86 15.99 9.26
C PRO A 159 -2.81 15.82 10.46
N ALA A 160 -2.74 16.68 11.48
CA ALA A 160 -3.59 16.58 12.67
C ALA A 160 -5.06 16.97 12.43
N SER A 161 -5.39 17.48 11.24
CA SER A 161 -6.74 17.85 10.81
C SER A 161 -7.00 17.31 9.40
N PRO A 162 -8.26 17.29 8.94
CA PRO A 162 -8.59 16.88 7.58
C PRO A 162 -7.80 17.66 6.54
N ALA A 163 -7.37 16.98 5.47
CA ALA A 163 -6.67 17.63 4.37
C ALA A 163 -7.54 18.76 3.78
N THR A 164 -6.96 19.96 3.67
CA THR A 164 -7.60 21.09 2.99
C THR A 164 -7.54 20.90 1.48
N GLU A 165 -8.42 21.57 0.74
CA GLU A 165 -8.44 21.52 -0.73
C GLU A 165 -7.08 21.86 -1.34
N THR A 166 -6.34 22.80 -0.74
CA THR A 166 -4.99 23.17 -1.16
C THR A 166 -3.98 22.03 -1.02
N ILE A 167 -4.03 21.28 0.08
CA ILE A 167 -3.14 20.14 0.33
C ILE A 167 -3.49 19.00 -0.62
N VAL A 168 -4.78 18.73 -0.83
CA VAL A 168 -5.23 17.73 -1.81
C VAL A 168 -4.76 18.11 -3.20
N ALA A 169 -4.91 19.37 -3.62
CA ALA A 169 -4.45 19.85 -4.92
C ALA A 169 -2.93 19.72 -5.09
N GLN A 170 -2.15 20.00 -4.03
CA GLN A 170 -0.69 19.81 -4.04
C GLN A 170 -0.32 18.33 -4.24
N HIS A 171 -1.02 17.41 -3.57
CA HIS A 171 -0.80 15.98 -3.77
C HIS A 171 -1.14 15.55 -5.19
N ILE A 172 -2.28 15.99 -5.75
CA ILE A 172 -2.66 15.70 -7.15
C ILE A 172 -1.60 16.20 -8.14
N GLU A 173 -1.08 17.40 -7.91
CA GLU A 173 -0.05 17.98 -8.77
C GLU A 173 1.28 17.22 -8.68
N GLN A 174 1.68 16.83 -7.46
CA GLN A 174 2.84 15.96 -7.25
C GLN A 174 2.66 14.61 -7.94
N GLU A 175 1.45 14.06 -7.91
CA GLU A 175 1.12 12.83 -8.62
C GLU A 175 1.31 12.96 -10.12
N LYS A 176 0.73 14.00 -10.73
CA LYS A 176 0.86 14.28 -12.16
C LYS A 176 2.32 14.38 -12.57
N ARG A 177 3.12 15.16 -11.83
CA ARG A 177 4.56 15.30 -12.08
C ARG A 177 5.30 13.96 -11.98
N ALA A 178 4.92 13.10 -11.05
CA ALA A 178 5.53 11.78 -10.90
C ALA A 178 5.13 10.81 -12.02
N ASP A 179 3.93 10.95 -12.58
CA ASP A 179 3.48 10.18 -13.75
C ASP A 179 4.13 10.69 -15.03
N ASP A 180 4.21 12.01 -15.22
CA ASP A 180 4.90 12.66 -16.33
C ASP A 180 6.39 12.29 -16.36
N ALA A 181 7.03 12.24 -15.19
CA ALA A 181 8.44 11.84 -15.05
C ALA A 181 8.70 10.35 -15.34
N LYS A 182 7.68 9.49 -15.26
CA LYS A 182 7.82 8.06 -15.57
C LYS A 182 7.77 7.74 -17.05
N GLY A 183 7.34 8.69 -17.89
CA GLY A 183 7.25 8.54 -19.33
C GLY A 183 6.16 7.55 -19.75
N THR A 184 5.34 7.93 -20.72
CA THR A 184 4.43 7.01 -21.39
C THR A 184 5.25 5.95 -22.13
N ASP A 185 5.26 4.70 -21.66
CA ASP A 185 5.80 3.60 -22.45
C ASP A 185 4.96 3.51 -23.74
N ALA A 186 5.56 3.86 -24.88
CA ALA A 186 4.89 4.00 -26.18
C ALA A 186 4.28 2.69 -26.72
N ARG A 187 4.36 1.59 -25.95
CA ARG A 187 3.73 0.29 -26.25
C ARG A 187 2.31 0.12 -25.69
N ILE A 188 1.89 0.99 -24.77
CA ILE A 188 0.50 1.02 -24.29
C ILE A 188 -0.12 2.29 -24.86
N THR A 189 -0.80 2.17 -25.99
CA THR A 189 -1.73 3.23 -26.43
C THR A 189 -2.92 3.19 -25.46
N PRO A 190 -3.10 4.17 -24.57
CA PRO A 190 -4.35 4.25 -23.82
C PRO A 190 -5.47 4.43 -24.84
N ASP A 191 -6.54 3.66 -24.71
CA ASP A 191 -7.73 3.79 -25.53
C ASP A 191 -8.15 5.26 -25.55
N THR A 192 -8.14 5.89 -26.73
CA THR A 192 -8.38 7.34 -26.89
C THR A 192 -9.77 7.74 -26.36
N ALA A 193 -10.67 6.77 -26.18
CA ALA A 193 -11.98 6.93 -25.54
C ALA A 193 -11.91 7.23 -24.02
N VAL A 194 -10.87 6.78 -23.30
CA VAL A 194 -10.69 7.06 -21.87
C VAL A 194 -9.98 8.40 -21.65
N VAL A 195 -9.07 8.77 -22.56
CA VAL A 195 -8.30 10.03 -22.49
C VAL A 195 -9.13 11.24 -22.96
N ALA A 196 -10.08 11.02 -23.87
CA ALA A 196 -10.95 12.07 -24.40
C ALA A 196 -12.22 12.31 -23.58
N ALA A 197 -12.48 11.52 -22.53
CA ALA A 197 -13.56 11.84 -21.61
C ALA A 197 -13.15 13.09 -20.81
N PRO A 198 -13.79 14.26 -21.00
CA PRO A 198 -13.50 15.40 -20.15
C PRO A 198 -13.75 14.97 -18.71
N SER A 199 -12.71 15.05 -17.87
CA SER A 199 -12.90 15.00 -16.43
C SER A 199 -14.00 16.00 -16.10
N PRO A 200 -15.11 15.60 -15.44
CA PRO A 200 -16.15 16.54 -15.10
C PRO A 200 -15.49 17.63 -14.25
N SER A 201 -15.45 18.85 -14.77
CA SER A 201 -15.00 20.03 -14.03
C SER A 201 -15.68 20.01 -12.66
N PRO A 202 -14.98 20.31 -11.55
CA PRO A 202 -15.60 20.43 -10.25
C PRO A 202 -16.60 21.58 -10.35
N THR A 203 -17.85 21.22 -10.63
CA THR A 203 -18.94 22.17 -10.62
C THR A 203 -19.02 22.59 -9.16
N LYS A 204 -18.89 23.89 -8.91
CA LYS A 204 -19.12 24.55 -7.62
C LYS A 204 -20.58 24.39 -7.18
N ARG A 205 -21.07 23.17 -7.07
CA ARG A 205 -22.36 22.84 -6.47
C ARG A 205 -22.03 22.09 -5.20
N THR A 206 -21.75 22.85 -4.15
CA THR A 206 -21.95 22.37 -2.79
C THR A 206 -23.35 21.76 -2.74
N PRO A 207 -23.50 20.47 -2.42
CA PRO A 207 -24.83 19.90 -2.25
C PRO A 207 -25.50 20.66 -1.10
N VAL A 208 -26.62 21.32 -1.41
CA VAL A 208 -27.48 21.91 -0.39
C VAL A 208 -28.21 20.75 0.25
N PHE A 209 -27.79 20.35 1.45
CA PHE A 209 -28.49 19.35 2.23
C PHE A 209 -29.76 19.97 2.80
N THR A 210 -30.89 19.69 2.17
CA THR A 210 -32.22 19.98 2.74
C THR A 210 -32.69 18.75 3.51
N SER A 211 -32.75 18.84 4.84
CA SER A 211 -33.40 17.84 5.68
C SER A 211 -34.90 18.10 5.72
N GLU A 212 -35.65 17.55 4.78
CA GLU A 212 -37.11 17.54 4.87
C GLU A 212 -37.56 16.40 5.79
N PRO A 213 -38.35 16.68 6.84
CA PRO A 213 -38.85 15.62 7.72
C PRO A 213 -39.86 14.74 6.98
N VAL A 214 -39.48 13.48 6.74
CA VAL A 214 -40.40 12.47 6.20
C VAL A 214 -41.32 12.02 7.35
N VAL A 215 -42.55 12.53 7.36
CA VAL A 215 -43.60 12.06 8.27
C VAL A 215 -44.16 10.76 7.70
N GLN A 216 -43.82 9.62 8.32
CA GLN A 216 -44.44 8.35 7.96
C GLN A 216 -45.89 8.36 8.42
N GLN A 217 -46.83 8.19 7.48
CA GLN A 217 -48.23 7.99 7.81
C GLN A 217 -48.40 6.63 8.47
N THR A 218 -48.62 6.63 9.78
CA THR A 218 -49.04 5.45 10.53
C THR A 218 -50.46 5.08 10.09
N ARG A 219 -50.63 3.87 9.56
CA ARG A 219 -51.93 3.29 9.22
C ARG A 219 -52.49 2.50 10.39
#